data_AF-A0A378ILI6-F1
#
_entry.id   AF-A0A378ILI6-F1
#
_cell.length_a   1.000
_cell.length_b   1.000
_cell.length_c   1.000
_cell.angle_alpha   90.00
_cell.angle_beta   90.00
_cell.angle_gamma   90.00
#
_symmetry.space_group_name_H-M   'P 1'
#
loop_
_entity.id
_entity.type
_entity.pdbx_description
1 polymer ?
#
loop_
_entity_poly.entity_id
_entity_poly.type
_entity_poly.pdbx_seq_one_letter_code
_entity_poly.pdbx_strand_id
1 'polypeptide(L)'
;MPEQIESFLQYIQEMQPTQLSQQDWERAHQLYAAAGKEEEASHLINGLALQLRLPEDCISKYISRPCSSITRWSNLNYLQQHFNQEMIDLFRARALRLLPNHGVLSFTPYVWFELYKRFHSLKNRHLTRLFLHVHLSSLLDIPYENLVAALAEPNLPRGAAPLFQTQHSKKRKHHASEEIDFSTNRLILAEEDRNQFCQSPLKEKLRVTKIVPASPVSSYINTETGRTPGGQKVRLVHRTESAKVYVPITPRNSDNFKGALELEEISQETIHSRIKQEWEPAGALTFKATLQQMEENRAKPRPCSQFFLFKTTCKHVFEAHGIPVEVKSKGHDFHWTHLGAWRFTARQDQQNIVPATAAANYNILETVENDIAKKLKKQGAHISSIEIEVIPYYSGRSRIPRLLKYILCWTETNEQGSKINRQKEHIINTCSHQRVNKALLDTFNKLDELESENAFKMARC
;
A
#
# COMPACT_ATOMS: atom_id res chain seq x y z
N MET A 1 33.30 13.28 -5.62
CA MET A 1 31.88 13.33 -6.04
C MET A 1 31.57 14.54 -6.91
N PRO A 2 31.94 15.78 -6.55
CA PRO A 2 31.63 16.96 -7.37
C PRO A 2 32.07 16.85 -8.83
N GLU A 3 33.30 16.39 -9.09
CA GLU A 3 33.83 16.18 -10.45
C GLU A 3 33.02 15.17 -11.27
N GLN A 4 32.47 14.14 -10.64
CA GLN A 4 31.65 13.12 -11.32
C GLN A 4 30.27 13.68 -11.68
N ILE A 5 29.71 14.54 -10.84
CA ILE A 5 28.46 15.26 -11.12
C ILE A 5 28.69 16.22 -12.27
N GLU A 6 29.76 17.02 -12.22
CA GLU A 6 30.08 17.99 -13.26
C GLU A 6 30.32 17.31 -14.62
N SER A 7 31.13 16.26 -14.64
CA SER A 7 31.37 15.47 -15.87
C SER A 7 30.09 14.88 -16.44
N PHE A 8 29.17 14.41 -15.58
CA PHE A 8 27.89 13.89 -16.03
C PHE A 8 26.96 14.99 -16.57
N LEU A 9 26.89 16.14 -15.90
CA LEU A 9 26.09 17.28 -16.36
C LEU A 9 26.61 17.84 -17.68
N GLN A 10 27.92 17.91 -17.86
CA GLN A 10 28.56 18.30 -19.12
C GLN A 10 28.22 17.30 -20.23
N TYR A 11 28.29 15.99 -19.96
CA TYR A 11 27.87 14.96 -20.91
C TYR A 11 26.40 15.15 -21.34
N ILE A 12 25.47 15.38 -20.40
CA ILE A 12 24.06 15.65 -20.73
C ILE A 12 23.92 16.94 -21.55
N GLN A 13 24.68 17.99 -21.21
CA GLN A 13 24.69 19.25 -21.95
C GLN A 13 25.17 19.08 -23.40
N GLU A 14 26.22 18.29 -23.61
CA GLU A 14 26.78 18.02 -24.94
C GLU A 14 25.83 17.18 -25.79
N MET A 15 25.16 16.21 -25.18
CA MET A 15 24.19 15.35 -25.86
C MET A 15 22.87 16.06 -26.20
N GLN A 16 22.53 17.14 -25.47
CA GLN A 16 21.25 17.87 -25.54
C GLN A 16 20.03 16.95 -25.69
N PRO A 17 19.88 15.92 -24.82
CA PRO A 17 18.83 14.95 -25.01
C PRO A 17 17.46 15.60 -24.75
N THR A 18 16.51 15.40 -25.65
CA THR A 18 15.11 15.73 -25.39
C THR A 18 14.51 14.83 -24.31
N GLN A 19 15.02 13.60 -24.16
CA GLN A 19 14.63 12.62 -23.13
C GLN A 19 15.86 11.89 -22.62
N LEU A 20 15.95 11.68 -21.30
CA LEU A 20 17.03 10.88 -20.75
C LEU A 20 16.78 9.40 -21.02
N SER A 21 17.84 8.69 -21.43
CA SER A 21 17.78 7.22 -21.48
C SER A 21 17.62 6.66 -20.06
N GLN A 22 17.16 5.41 -19.95
CA GLN A 22 17.08 4.74 -18.66
C GLN A 22 18.44 4.66 -17.96
N GLN A 23 19.50 4.42 -18.73
CA GLN A 23 20.87 4.33 -18.21
C GLN A 23 21.36 5.67 -17.67
N ASP A 24 21.10 6.78 -18.37
CA ASP A 24 21.47 8.12 -17.90
C ASP A 24 20.73 8.49 -16.63
N TRP A 25 19.45 8.13 -16.55
CA TRP A 25 18.66 8.37 -15.33
C TRP A 25 19.13 7.52 -14.15
N GLU A 26 19.51 6.27 -14.39
CA GLU A 26 20.12 5.42 -13.37
C GLU A 26 21.44 6.01 -12.87
N ARG A 27 22.25 6.55 -13.78
CA ARG A 27 23.49 7.24 -13.42
C ARG A 27 23.22 8.49 -12.59
N ALA A 28 22.26 9.32 -12.99
CA ALA A 28 21.83 10.49 -12.22
C ALA A 28 21.42 10.10 -10.80
N HIS A 29 20.62 9.04 -10.64
CA HIS A 29 20.23 8.57 -9.32
C HIS A 29 21.40 8.05 -8.48
N GLN A 30 22.34 7.31 -9.08
CA GLN A 30 23.54 6.84 -8.36
C GLN A 30 24.36 8.02 -7.85
N LEU A 31 24.53 9.06 -8.67
CA LEU A 31 25.23 10.28 -8.27
C LEU A 31 24.49 11.02 -7.16
N TYR A 32 23.16 11.11 -7.24
CA TYR A 32 22.32 11.69 -6.19
C TYR A 32 22.45 10.92 -4.87
N ALA A 33 22.39 9.59 -4.90
CA ALA A 33 22.49 8.75 -3.71
C ALA A 33 23.91 8.74 -3.11
N ALA A 34 24.93 8.96 -3.93
CA ALA A 34 26.33 9.05 -3.50
C ALA A 34 26.76 10.47 -3.11
N ALA A 35 25.88 11.48 -3.28
CA ALA A 35 26.14 12.84 -2.85
C ALA A 35 26.30 12.86 -1.32
N GLY A 36 27.50 13.21 -0.85
CA GLY A 36 27.81 13.21 0.58
C GLY A 36 27.27 14.46 1.29
N LYS A 37 26.89 15.48 0.51
CA LYS A 37 26.40 16.78 0.98
C LYS A 37 25.15 17.20 0.22
N GLU A 38 24.27 17.94 0.88
CA GLU A 38 23.05 18.51 0.28
C GLU A 38 23.36 19.45 -0.89
N GLU A 39 24.47 20.19 -0.81
CA GLU A 39 24.96 21.08 -1.87
C GLU A 39 25.27 20.32 -3.17
N GLU A 40 25.89 19.14 -3.07
CA GLU A 40 26.22 18.29 -4.22
C GLU A 40 24.96 17.73 -4.88
N ALA A 41 24.01 17.26 -4.06
CA ALA A 41 22.72 16.79 -4.53
C ALA A 41 21.92 17.91 -5.21
N SER A 42 21.95 19.12 -4.65
CA SER A 42 21.31 20.31 -5.21
C SER A 42 21.97 20.73 -6.53
N HIS A 43 23.30 20.69 -6.62
CA HIS A 43 24.03 20.99 -7.87
C HIS A 43 23.60 20.05 -9.00
N LEU A 44 23.51 18.75 -8.72
CA LEU A 44 23.01 17.76 -9.68
C LEU A 44 21.57 18.05 -10.11
N ILE A 45 20.67 18.35 -9.16
CA ILE A 45 19.26 18.67 -9.45
C ILE A 45 19.16 19.91 -10.33
N ASN A 46 19.86 20.99 -9.98
CA ASN A 46 19.82 22.25 -10.70
C ASN A 46 20.38 22.11 -12.11
N GLY A 47 21.50 21.38 -12.26
CA GLY A 47 22.06 21.04 -13.56
C GLY A 47 21.07 20.26 -14.43
N LEU A 48 20.47 19.20 -13.90
CA LEU A 48 19.47 18.41 -14.63
C LEU A 48 18.22 19.24 -14.99
N ALA A 49 17.72 20.06 -14.06
CA ALA A 49 16.59 20.94 -14.29
C ALA A 49 16.85 21.92 -15.44
N LEU A 50 18.04 22.54 -15.45
CA LEU A 50 18.47 23.44 -16.51
C LEU A 50 18.58 22.73 -17.86
N GLN A 51 19.28 21.60 -17.93
CA GLN A 51 19.53 20.89 -19.19
C GLN A 51 18.24 20.30 -19.78
N LEU A 52 17.34 19.78 -18.93
CA LEU A 52 16.08 19.18 -19.35
C LEU A 52 14.94 20.20 -19.49
N ARG A 53 15.17 21.47 -19.12
CA ARG A 53 14.15 22.53 -19.08
C ARG A 53 12.93 22.17 -18.25
N LEU A 54 13.17 21.55 -17.10
CA LEU A 54 12.17 21.12 -16.14
C LEU A 54 12.32 21.86 -14.82
N PRO A 55 11.26 22.04 -14.03
CA PRO A 55 11.38 22.64 -12.71
C PRO A 55 12.26 21.80 -11.76
N GLU A 56 13.12 22.46 -10.99
CA GLU A 56 14.02 21.84 -10.01
C GLU A 56 13.26 20.97 -9.00
N ASP A 57 12.12 21.45 -8.52
CA ASP A 57 11.29 20.73 -7.55
C ASP A 57 10.72 19.43 -8.13
N CYS A 58 10.41 19.40 -9.44
CA CYS A 58 9.98 18.19 -10.14
C CYS A 58 11.12 17.17 -10.21
N ILE A 59 12.32 17.60 -10.65
CA ILE A 59 13.51 16.73 -10.71
C ILE A 59 13.83 16.17 -9.32
N SER A 60 13.86 17.04 -8.31
CA SER A 60 14.11 16.69 -6.91
C SER A 60 13.12 15.62 -6.41
N LYS A 61 11.82 15.78 -6.67
CA LYS A 61 10.79 14.82 -6.25
C LYS A 61 10.88 13.48 -6.98
N TYR A 62 11.23 13.46 -8.26
CA TYR A 62 11.33 12.21 -9.02
C TYR A 62 12.63 11.45 -8.76
N ILE A 63 13.76 12.15 -8.56
CA ILE A 63 15.05 11.51 -8.29
C ILE A 63 15.09 10.90 -6.87
N SER A 64 14.50 11.58 -5.88
CA SER A 64 14.48 11.11 -4.49
C SER A 64 13.40 10.06 -4.17
N ARG A 65 12.52 9.73 -5.14
CA ARG A 65 11.33 8.89 -4.88
C ARG A 65 11.72 7.44 -4.57
N PRO A 66 11.28 6.85 -3.43
CA PRO A 66 11.61 5.48 -3.06
C PRO A 66 10.77 4.48 -3.87
N CYS A 67 11.15 4.24 -5.12
CA CYS A 67 10.54 3.23 -5.99
C CYS A 67 11.59 2.59 -6.92
N SER A 68 11.18 1.61 -7.74
CA SER A 68 12.10 0.93 -8.66
C SER A 68 12.71 1.91 -9.67
N SER A 69 13.92 1.62 -10.16
CA SER A 69 14.59 2.43 -11.19
C SER A 69 13.68 2.66 -12.41
N ILE A 70 13.06 1.58 -12.91
CA ILE A 70 12.18 1.58 -14.06
C ILE A 70 10.97 2.50 -13.83
N THR A 71 10.37 2.46 -12.64
CA THR A 71 9.24 3.33 -12.28
C THR A 71 9.66 4.80 -12.24
N ARG A 72 10.82 5.11 -11.66
CA ARG A 72 11.33 6.49 -11.62
C ARG A 72 11.60 7.03 -13.02
N TRP A 73 12.27 6.24 -13.86
CA TRP A 73 12.54 6.62 -15.24
C TRP A 73 11.25 6.82 -16.04
N SER A 74 10.27 5.91 -15.92
CA SER A 74 8.99 6.04 -16.62
C SER A 74 8.25 7.32 -16.21
N ASN A 75 8.32 7.67 -14.93
CA ASN A 75 7.71 8.89 -14.40
C ASN A 75 8.41 10.17 -14.88
N LEU A 76 9.76 10.17 -14.91
CA LEU A 76 10.51 11.27 -15.49
C LEU A 76 10.22 11.41 -16.99
N ASN A 77 10.19 10.30 -17.73
CA ASN A 77 9.93 10.35 -19.16
C ASN A 77 8.52 10.92 -19.44
N TYR A 78 7.53 10.53 -18.63
CA TYR A 78 6.20 11.16 -18.68
C TYR A 78 6.29 12.67 -18.41
N LEU A 79 7.07 13.12 -17.41
CA LEU A 79 7.32 14.54 -17.18
C LEU A 79 7.94 15.20 -18.42
N GLN A 80 9.01 14.66 -18.99
CA GLN A 80 9.68 15.22 -20.17
C GLN A 80 8.74 15.31 -21.39
N GLN A 81 7.84 14.34 -21.57
CA GLN A 81 6.89 14.29 -22.68
C GLN A 81 5.69 15.22 -22.52
N HIS A 82 5.24 15.42 -21.28
CA HIS A 82 3.96 16.07 -21.01
C HIS A 82 4.08 17.37 -20.22
N PHE A 83 5.28 17.77 -19.81
CA PHE A 83 5.49 19.06 -19.19
C PHE A 83 5.29 20.17 -20.22
N ASN A 84 4.15 20.84 -20.13
CA ASN A 84 3.82 22.01 -20.92
C ASN A 84 3.35 23.11 -19.97
N GLN A 85 4.21 24.11 -19.79
CA GLN A 85 4.00 25.20 -18.83
C GLN A 85 2.68 25.94 -19.10
N GLU A 86 2.36 26.22 -20.36
CA GLU A 86 1.13 26.91 -20.74
C GLU A 86 -0.13 26.12 -20.34
N MET A 87 -0.14 24.81 -20.62
CA MET A 87 -1.25 23.94 -20.25
C MET A 87 -1.41 23.80 -18.74
N ILE A 88 -0.29 23.75 -18.01
CA ILE A 88 -0.27 23.71 -16.55
C ILE A 88 -0.79 25.02 -15.97
N ASP A 89 -0.42 26.17 -16.54
CA ASP A 89 -0.90 27.49 -16.09
C ASP A 89 -2.40 27.68 -16.36
N LEU A 90 -2.90 27.22 -17.51
CA LEU A 90 -4.34 27.19 -17.81
C LEU A 90 -5.10 26.25 -16.86
N PHE A 91 -4.51 25.12 -16.49
CA PHE A 91 -5.08 24.23 -15.48
C PHE A 91 -5.10 24.89 -14.10
N ARG A 92 -3.97 25.49 -13.68
CA ARG A 92 -3.82 26.22 -12.42
C ARG A 92 -4.84 27.34 -12.30
N ALA A 93 -4.98 28.19 -13.31
CA ALA A 93 -5.95 29.28 -13.30
C ALA A 93 -7.40 28.78 -13.09
N ARG A 94 -7.76 27.64 -13.68
CA ARG A 94 -9.07 27.00 -13.46
C ARG A 94 -9.19 26.40 -12.05
N ALA A 95 -8.13 25.76 -11.55
CA ALA A 95 -8.09 25.17 -10.23
C ALA A 95 -8.23 26.21 -9.12
N LEU A 96 -7.52 27.34 -9.23
CA LEU A 96 -7.55 28.41 -8.23
C LEU A 96 -8.93 29.04 -8.08
N ARG A 97 -9.74 29.11 -9.13
CA ARG A 97 -11.16 29.54 -9.05
C ARG A 97 -12.01 28.61 -8.17
N LEU A 98 -11.60 27.36 -8.01
CA LEU A 98 -12.27 26.38 -7.17
C LEU A 98 -11.72 26.34 -5.75
N LEU A 99 -10.58 26.99 -5.49
CA LEU A 99 -9.85 26.98 -4.22
C LEU A 99 -9.80 28.41 -3.63
N PRO A 100 -10.85 28.83 -2.91
CA PRO A 100 -11.03 30.22 -2.51
C PRO A 100 -9.94 30.75 -1.57
N ASN A 101 -9.37 29.90 -0.72
CA ASN A 101 -8.27 30.24 0.21
C ASN A 101 -6.94 29.58 -0.15
N HIS A 102 -6.64 29.43 -1.44
CA HIS A 102 -5.40 28.81 -1.91
C HIS A 102 -4.13 29.49 -1.39
N GLY A 103 -4.16 30.79 -1.04
CA GLY A 103 -3.00 31.52 -0.51
C GLY A 103 -2.48 31.02 0.85
N VAL A 104 -3.26 30.19 1.56
CA VAL A 104 -2.85 29.56 2.82
C VAL A 104 -1.91 28.36 2.59
N LEU A 105 -1.88 27.81 1.37
CA LEU A 105 -1.07 26.65 1.01
C LEU A 105 -0.06 27.04 -0.07
N SER A 106 1.20 26.67 0.14
CA SER A 106 2.23 26.81 -0.90
C SER A 106 2.16 25.62 -1.86
N PHE A 107 1.86 25.89 -3.12
CA PHE A 107 1.82 24.87 -4.18
C PHE A 107 3.03 25.04 -5.11
N THR A 108 3.92 24.05 -5.11
CA THR A 108 5.10 24.04 -5.98
C THR A 108 4.74 23.63 -7.42
N PRO A 109 5.60 23.89 -8.43
CA PRO A 109 5.38 23.42 -9.80
C PRO A 109 5.08 21.91 -9.92
N TYR A 110 5.77 21.07 -9.13
CA TYR A 110 5.51 19.63 -9.02
C TYR A 110 4.07 19.32 -8.62
N VAL A 111 3.51 20.04 -7.63
CA VAL A 111 2.13 19.80 -7.20
C VAL A 111 1.15 20.10 -8.33
N TRP A 112 1.36 21.19 -9.07
CA TRP A 112 0.51 21.55 -10.21
C TRP A 112 0.63 20.56 -11.37
N PHE A 113 1.86 20.16 -11.70
CA PHE A 113 2.11 19.15 -12.71
C PHE A 113 1.43 17.82 -12.35
N GLU A 114 1.58 17.34 -11.12
CA GLU A 114 0.97 16.08 -10.67
C GLU A 114 -0.57 16.15 -10.68
N LEU A 115 -1.17 17.26 -10.26
CA LEU A 115 -2.62 17.45 -10.37
C LEU A 115 -3.08 17.42 -11.83
N TYR A 116 -2.36 18.11 -12.72
CA TYR A 116 -2.65 18.13 -14.15
C TYR A 116 -2.52 16.72 -14.76
N LYS A 117 -1.42 16.02 -14.48
CA LYS A 117 -1.18 14.63 -14.88
C LYS A 117 -2.33 13.72 -14.46
N ARG A 118 -2.75 13.79 -13.19
CA ARG A 118 -3.88 13.00 -12.66
C ARG A 118 -5.20 13.37 -13.32
N PHE A 119 -5.44 14.65 -13.59
CA PHE A 119 -6.66 15.12 -14.24
C PHE A 119 -6.76 14.59 -15.68
N HIS A 120 -5.65 14.69 -16.41
CA HIS A 120 -5.53 14.26 -17.80
C HIS A 120 -5.59 12.73 -17.95
N SER A 121 -4.82 11.98 -17.15
CA SER A 121 -4.78 10.50 -17.19
C SER A 121 -6.13 9.86 -16.83
N LEU A 122 -6.88 10.47 -15.90
CA LEU A 122 -8.24 10.02 -15.56
C LEU A 122 -9.30 10.43 -16.60
N LYS A 123 -8.93 11.19 -17.64
CA LYS A 123 -9.82 11.69 -18.69
C LYS A 123 -11.06 12.40 -18.13
N ASN A 124 -10.86 13.15 -17.05
CA ASN A 124 -11.95 13.90 -16.43
C ASN A 124 -12.41 15.04 -17.36
N ARG A 125 -13.71 15.12 -17.62
CA ARG A 125 -14.28 16.19 -18.45
C ARG A 125 -14.29 17.55 -17.75
N HIS A 126 -14.48 17.53 -16.42
CA HIS A 126 -14.65 18.74 -15.61
C HIS A 126 -13.77 18.66 -14.37
N LEU A 127 -13.09 19.77 -14.08
CA LEU A 127 -12.36 19.96 -12.84
C LEU A 127 -13.35 20.31 -11.72
N THR A 128 -13.26 19.61 -10.59
CA THR A 128 -14.16 19.81 -9.45
C THR A 128 -13.37 20.08 -8.17
N ARG A 129 -14.00 20.73 -7.18
CA ARG A 129 -13.42 20.91 -5.84
C ARG A 129 -13.04 19.58 -5.20
N LEU A 130 -13.91 18.57 -5.31
CA LEU A 130 -13.64 17.23 -4.76
C LEU A 130 -12.38 16.61 -5.38
N PHE A 131 -12.19 16.72 -6.70
CA PHE A 131 -10.97 16.27 -7.36
C PHE A 131 -9.74 16.95 -6.75
N LEU A 132 -9.76 18.28 -6.66
CA LEU A 132 -8.64 19.04 -6.11
C LEU A 132 -8.36 18.66 -4.65
N HIS A 133 -9.37 18.62 -3.78
CA HIS A 133 -9.20 18.30 -2.36
C HIS A 133 -8.64 16.89 -2.15
N VAL A 134 -9.19 15.88 -2.83
CA VAL A 134 -8.72 14.49 -2.69
C VAL A 134 -7.28 14.35 -3.15
N HIS A 135 -6.92 14.90 -4.31
CA HIS A 135 -5.57 14.74 -4.83
C HIS A 135 -4.54 15.65 -4.15
N LEU A 136 -4.91 16.85 -3.71
CA LEU A 136 -4.05 17.73 -2.91
C LEU A 136 -3.77 17.14 -1.53
N SER A 137 -4.78 16.55 -0.87
CA SER A 137 -4.59 15.90 0.44
C SER A 137 -3.52 14.81 0.36
N SER A 138 -3.55 14.03 -0.73
CA SER A 138 -2.53 13.02 -1.02
C SER A 138 -1.16 13.60 -1.40
N LEU A 139 -1.11 14.68 -2.18
CA LEU A 139 0.17 15.26 -2.67
C LEU A 139 0.92 16.04 -1.59
N LEU A 140 0.18 16.69 -0.69
CA LEU A 140 0.74 17.49 0.40
C LEU A 140 0.87 16.70 1.71
N ASP A 141 0.39 15.46 1.75
CA ASP A 141 0.32 14.61 2.94
C ASP A 141 -0.43 15.30 4.11
N ILE A 142 -1.50 16.03 3.78
CA ILE A 142 -2.37 16.72 4.74
C ILE A 142 -3.68 15.93 4.86
N PRO A 143 -4.18 15.61 6.07
CA PRO A 143 -5.48 14.97 6.24
C PRO A 143 -6.59 15.72 5.51
N TYR A 144 -7.46 14.99 4.81
CA TYR A 144 -8.48 15.58 3.93
C TYR A 144 -9.32 16.66 4.63
N GLU A 145 -9.79 16.40 5.85
CA GLU A 145 -10.60 17.36 6.61
C GLU A 145 -9.82 18.64 6.95
N ASN A 146 -8.54 18.51 7.32
CA ASN A 146 -7.68 19.66 7.63
C ASN A 146 -7.44 20.50 6.37
N LEU A 147 -7.24 19.84 5.23
CA LEU A 147 -7.10 20.51 3.94
C LEU A 147 -8.39 21.26 3.56
N VAL A 148 -9.55 20.60 3.68
CA VAL A 148 -10.85 21.22 3.40
C VAL A 148 -11.09 22.40 4.32
N ALA A 149 -10.78 22.28 5.61
CA ALA A 149 -10.93 23.36 6.58
C ALA A 149 -10.01 24.56 6.24
N ALA A 150 -8.75 24.30 5.85
CA ALA A 150 -7.81 25.34 5.45
C ALA A 150 -8.23 26.06 4.15
N LEU A 151 -8.85 25.33 3.23
CA LEU A 151 -9.31 25.86 1.94
C LEU A 151 -10.75 26.40 1.96
N ALA A 152 -11.49 26.19 3.04
CA ALA A 152 -12.86 26.68 3.20
C ALA A 152 -12.87 28.21 3.27
N GLU A 153 -13.81 28.85 2.57
CA GLU A 153 -14.06 30.29 2.72
C GLU A 153 -14.37 30.60 4.19
N PRO A 154 -13.93 31.76 4.73
CA PRO A 154 -14.47 32.24 6.00
C PRO A 154 -15.98 32.33 5.83
N ASN A 155 -16.71 31.51 6.57
CA ASN A 155 -18.16 31.40 6.45
C ASN A 155 -18.78 32.80 6.63
N LEU A 156 -19.31 33.40 5.55
CA LEU A 156 -20.33 34.42 5.70
C LEU A 156 -21.51 33.75 6.41
N PRO A 157 -22.04 34.34 7.50
CA PRO A 157 -23.15 33.76 8.24
C PRO A 157 -24.36 33.67 7.33
N ARG A 158 -24.60 32.49 6.76
CA ARG A 158 -25.86 32.18 6.09
C ARG A 158 -26.84 31.78 7.19
N GLY A 159 -27.97 32.47 7.24
CA GLY A 159 -29.10 32.08 8.08
C GLY A 159 -29.41 30.60 7.83
N ALA A 160 -29.43 29.82 8.91
CA ALA A 160 -29.65 28.38 8.83
C ALA A 160 -31.04 28.11 8.23
N ALA A 161 -31.08 27.37 7.11
CA ALA A 161 -32.31 26.71 6.69
C ALA A 161 -32.66 25.62 7.73
N PRO A 162 -33.95 25.43 8.04
CA PRO A 162 -34.36 24.49 9.09
C PRO A 162 -33.87 23.07 8.81
N LEU A 163 -33.36 22.45 9.87
CA LEU A 163 -32.94 21.04 9.90
C LEU A 163 -34.14 20.15 9.61
N PHE A 164 -34.29 19.70 8.36
CA PHE A 164 -35.08 18.51 8.10
C PHE A 164 -34.35 17.32 8.71
N GLN A 165 -34.93 16.76 9.77
CA GLN A 165 -34.53 15.49 10.34
C GLN A 165 -34.59 14.42 9.25
N THR A 166 -33.43 14.09 8.70
CA THR A 166 -33.27 12.94 7.83
C THR A 166 -33.51 11.71 8.69
N GLN A 167 -34.63 11.03 8.41
CA GLN A 167 -34.92 9.72 8.99
C GLN A 167 -33.69 8.83 8.82
N HIS A 168 -33.24 8.25 9.93
CA HIS A 168 -32.13 7.30 9.96
C HIS A 168 -32.31 6.28 8.83
N SER A 169 -31.40 6.28 7.87
CA SER A 169 -31.34 5.23 6.85
C SER A 169 -31.31 3.88 7.56
N LYS A 170 -32.27 3.00 7.25
CA LYS A 170 -32.31 1.62 7.76
C LYS A 170 -30.90 1.03 7.62
N LYS A 171 -30.26 0.71 8.75
CA LYS A 171 -28.99 -0.01 8.78
C LYS A 171 -29.15 -1.23 7.87
N ARG A 172 -28.44 -1.26 6.73
CA ARG A 172 -28.34 -2.47 5.93
C ARG A 172 -27.89 -3.56 6.88
N LYS A 173 -28.68 -4.63 7.00
CA LYS A 173 -28.23 -5.85 7.69
C LYS A 173 -26.90 -6.22 7.06
N HIS A 174 -25.84 -6.25 7.88
CA HIS A 174 -24.60 -6.90 7.49
C HIS A 174 -25.01 -8.27 6.96
N HIS A 175 -24.76 -8.54 5.68
CA HIS A 175 -24.88 -9.89 5.17
C HIS A 175 -24.01 -10.75 6.07
N ALA A 176 -24.65 -11.79 6.61
CA ALA A 176 -24.03 -12.77 7.47
C ALA A 176 -22.68 -13.15 6.88
N SER A 177 -21.65 -13.16 7.74
CA SER A 177 -20.36 -13.75 7.44
C SER A 177 -20.59 -15.03 6.65
N GLU A 178 -20.10 -15.09 5.41
CA GLU A 178 -19.86 -16.38 4.76
C GLU A 178 -19.17 -17.25 5.81
N GLU A 179 -19.80 -18.39 6.09
CA GLU A 179 -19.41 -19.32 7.13
C GLU A 179 -17.90 -19.46 7.11
N ILE A 180 -17.30 -19.12 8.25
CA ILE A 180 -15.90 -19.40 8.48
C ILE A 180 -15.76 -20.92 8.36
N ASP A 181 -15.18 -21.36 7.24
CA ASP A 181 -14.94 -22.77 6.95
C ASP A 181 -14.13 -23.38 8.10
N PHE A 182 -14.76 -24.25 8.89
CA PHE A 182 -14.15 -24.99 9.99
C PHE A 182 -13.16 -26.06 9.53
N SER A 183 -12.74 -26.06 8.25
CA SER A 183 -11.73 -26.99 7.74
C SER A 183 -10.46 -27.00 8.60
N THR A 184 -9.82 -28.17 8.64
CA THR A 184 -8.58 -28.47 9.36
C THR A 184 -7.57 -27.33 9.28
N ASN A 185 -6.99 -26.97 10.43
CA ASN A 185 -5.94 -25.97 10.53
C ASN A 185 -4.75 -26.36 9.62
N ARG A 186 -4.51 -25.57 8.58
CA ARG A 186 -3.47 -25.83 7.57
C ARG A 186 -2.12 -25.22 7.93
N LEU A 187 -2.01 -24.61 9.11
CA LEU A 187 -0.78 -23.97 9.57
C LEU A 187 0.26 -25.03 9.94
N ILE A 188 1.50 -24.71 9.61
CA ILE A 188 2.67 -25.50 9.94
C ILE A 188 3.66 -24.59 10.65
N LEU A 189 3.93 -24.86 11.93
CA LEU A 189 4.97 -24.18 12.69
C LEU A 189 6.31 -24.84 12.38
N ALA A 190 7.28 -24.05 11.94
CA ALA A 190 8.63 -24.55 11.76
C ALA A 190 9.23 -24.94 13.11
N GLU A 191 9.76 -26.15 13.19
CA GLU A 191 10.48 -26.65 14.36
C GLU A 191 11.87 -26.01 14.43
N GLU A 192 12.08 -25.11 15.41
CA GLU A 192 13.32 -24.37 15.62
C GLU A 192 13.60 -24.25 17.14
N ASP A 193 14.86 -24.26 17.57
CA ASP A 193 15.20 -24.23 19.01
C ASP A 193 14.64 -23.00 19.74
N ARG A 194 14.65 -21.85 19.06
CA ARG A 194 14.14 -20.58 19.59
C ARG A 194 12.63 -20.54 19.86
N ASN A 195 11.85 -21.49 19.34
CA ASN A 195 10.39 -21.53 19.53
C ASN A 195 9.89 -22.73 20.34
N GLN A 196 10.79 -23.47 21.00
CA GLN A 196 10.40 -24.63 21.83
C GLN A 196 9.30 -24.31 22.86
N PHE A 197 9.29 -23.09 23.42
CA PHE A 197 8.27 -22.63 24.38
C PHE A 197 6.83 -22.66 23.83
N CYS A 198 6.64 -22.55 22.51
CA CYS A 198 5.32 -22.57 21.87
C CYS A 198 5.03 -23.84 21.06
N GLN A 199 6.02 -24.73 20.84
CA GLN A 199 5.82 -25.98 20.10
C GLN A 199 4.81 -26.91 20.79
N SER A 200 5.04 -27.28 22.06
CA SER A 200 4.16 -28.20 22.79
C SER A 200 2.74 -27.64 22.98
N PRO A 201 2.54 -26.38 23.40
CA PRO A 201 1.20 -25.80 23.55
C PRO A 201 0.40 -25.69 22.24
N LEU A 202 1.08 -25.64 21.08
CA LEU A 202 0.43 -25.48 19.77
C LEU A 202 0.28 -26.79 19.00
N LYS A 203 1.00 -27.86 19.38
CA LYS A 203 1.03 -29.14 18.64
C LYS A 203 -0.35 -29.80 18.48
N GLU A 204 -1.28 -29.56 19.40
CA GLU A 204 -2.66 -30.05 19.30
C GLU A 204 -3.51 -29.25 18.30
N LYS A 205 -3.11 -28.01 17.98
CA LYS A 205 -3.85 -27.09 17.11
C LYS A 205 -3.30 -27.04 15.69
N LEU A 206 -2.00 -27.28 15.51
CA LEU A 206 -1.31 -27.15 14.23
C LEU A 206 -0.19 -28.18 14.10
N ARG A 207 0.31 -28.38 12.88
CA ARG A 207 1.44 -29.28 12.62
C ARG A 207 2.76 -28.59 12.96
N VAL A 208 3.56 -29.19 13.85
CA VAL A 208 4.95 -28.76 14.11
C VAL A 208 5.88 -29.68 13.33
N THR A 209 6.78 -29.14 12.50
CA THR A 209 7.72 -29.96 11.73
C THR A 209 8.89 -29.14 11.20
N LYS A 210 10.03 -29.80 10.97
CA LYS A 210 11.19 -29.20 10.28
C LYS A 210 10.83 -28.78 8.85
N ILE A 211 11.18 -27.54 8.51
CA ILE A 211 11.03 -27.00 7.15
C ILE A 211 12.40 -26.86 6.50
N VAL A 212 12.60 -27.53 5.36
CA VAL A 212 13.83 -27.40 4.57
C VAL A 212 13.62 -26.29 3.54
N PRO A 213 14.52 -25.31 3.41
CA PRO A 213 14.43 -24.27 2.39
C PRO A 213 14.24 -24.85 0.99
N ALA A 214 13.41 -24.21 0.17
CA ALA A 214 13.14 -24.62 -1.19
C ALA A 214 13.12 -23.42 -2.12
N SER A 215 13.39 -23.64 -3.42
CA SER A 215 13.28 -22.58 -4.43
C SER A 215 11.84 -22.05 -4.50
N PRO A 216 11.68 -20.71 -4.65
CA PRO A 216 10.37 -20.09 -4.70
C PRO A 216 9.55 -20.54 -5.91
N VAL A 217 8.24 -20.49 -5.75
CA VAL A 217 7.27 -20.68 -6.84
C VAL A 217 6.99 -19.32 -7.47
N SER A 218 6.70 -19.23 -8.78
CA SER A 218 6.59 -17.92 -9.47
C SER A 218 5.57 -16.95 -8.85
N SER A 219 4.46 -17.44 -8.28
CA SER A 219 3.48 -16.62 -7.55
C SER A 219 3.91 -16.18 -6.15
N TYR A 220 5.09 -16.63 -5.71
CA TYR A 220 5.62 -16.53 -4.35
C TYR A 220 7.14 -16.19 -4.32
N ILE A 221 7.66 -15.52 -5.36
CA ILE A 221 9.09 -15.18 -5.49
C ILE A 221 9.62 -14.35 -4.31
N ASN A 222 8.77 -13.48 -3.75
CA ASN A 222 9.14 -12.57 -2.67
C ASN A 222 8.73 -13.07 -1.27
N THR A 223 8.59 -14.38 -1.08
CA THR A 223 8.33 -14.99 0.24
C THR A 223 9.19 -16.22 0.45
N GLU A 224 9.52 -16.51 1.71
CA GLU A 224 10.24 -17.73 2.06
C GLU A 224 9.40 -18.96 1.72
N THR A 225 10.01 -19.88 0.98
CA THR A 225 9.43 -21.17 0.63
C THR A 225 10.25 -22.31 1.18
N GLY A 226 9.58 -23.41 1.51
CA GLY A 226 10.22 -24.60 2.04
C GLY A 226 9.50 -25.88 1.65
N ARG A 227 10.00 -27.00 2.16
CA ARG A 227 9.40 -28.33 2.06
C ARG A 227 9.27 -28.96 3.44
N THR A 228 8.14 -29.62 3.67
CA THR A 228 7.97 -30.52 4.82
C THR A 228 8.72 -31.84 4.58
N PRO A 229 8.92 -32.69 5.60
CA PRO A 229 9.57 -34.00 5.43
C PRO A 229 8.87 -34.93 4.42
N GLY A 230 7.56 -34.74 4.20
CA GLY A 230 6.79 -35.45 3.16
C GLY A 230 6.93 -34.85 1.75
N GLY A 231 7.85 -33.91 1.53
CA GLY A 231 8.13 -33.30 0.23
C GLY A 231 7.16 -32.19 -0.21
N GLN A 232 6.07 -31.95 0.54
CA GLN A 232 5.07 -30.92 0.22
C GLN A 232 5.70 -29.52 0.31
N LYS A 233 5.57 -28.72 -0.76
CA LYS A 233 6.01 -27.32 -0.77
C LYS A 233 5.08 -26.43 0.05
N VAL A 234 5.68 -25.53 0.82
CA VAL A 234 5.01 -24.59 1.70
C VAL A 234 5.57 -23.18 1.51
N ARG A 235 4.81 -22.17 1.93
CA ARG A 235 5.20 -20.76 1.95
C ARG A 235 4.97 -20.14 3.31
N LEU A 236 5.81 -19.17 3.67
CA LEU A 236 5.63 -18.37 4.87
C LEU A 236 4.36 -17.51 4.74
N VAL A 237 3.58 -17.46 5.81
CA VAL A 237 2.40 -16.58 5.94
C VAL A 237 2.50 -15.64 7.11
N HIS A 238 3.24 -16.03 8.13
CA HIS A 238 3.34 -15.29 9.36
C HIS A 238 4.69 -15.55 10.02
N ARG A 239 5.30 -14.48 10.52
CA ARG A 239 6.58 -14.52 11.22
C ARG A 239 6.51 -13.62 12.43
N THR A 240 7.13 -14.07 13.49
CA THR A 240 7.44 -13.28 14.68
C THR A 240 8.95 -13.38 14.95
N GLU A 241 9.41 -12.79 16.04
CA GLU A 241 10.81 -12.85 16.46
C GLU A 241 11.28 -14.29 16.69
N SER A 242 10.39 -15.13 17.23
CA SER A 242 10.73 -16.50 17.63
C SER A 242 10.21 -17.55 16.65
N ALA A 243 9.11 -17.30 15.94
CA ALA A 243 8.40 -18.33 15.20
C ALA A 243 8.21 -17.99 13.71
N LYS A 244 8.19 -19.04 12.89
CA LYS A 244 7.82 -18.99 11.48
C LYS A 244 6.66 -19.95 11.23
N VAL A 245 5.58 -19.43 10.66
CA VAL A 245 4.37 -20.21 10.36
C VAL A 245 4.14 -20.23 8.85
N TYR A 246 3.96 -21.44 8.35
CA TYR A 246 3.83 -21.77 6.94
C TYR A 246 2.44 -22.31 6.62
N VAL A 247 2.05 -22.21 5.35
CA VAL A 247 0.91 -22.95 4.77
C VAL A 247 1.36 -23.63 3.48
N PRO A 248 0.67 -24.71 3.06
CA PRO A 248 0.85 -25.25 1.71
C PRO A 248 0.70 -24.18 0.63
N ILE A 249 1.44 -24.33 -0.47
CA ILE A 249 1.27 -23.47 -1.65
C ILE A 249 -0.19 -23.56 -2.12
N THR A 250 -0.83 -22.41 -2.30
CA THR A 250 -2.22 -22.35 -2.78
C THR A 250 -2.26 -22.88 -4.22
N PRO A 251 -3.11 -23.88 -4.54
CA PRO A 251 -3.25 -24.39 -5.90
C PRO A 251 -3.66 -23.30 -6.89
N ARG A 252 -3.18 -23.38 -8.14
CA ARG A 252 -3.60 -22.50 -9.24
C ARG A 252 -4.92 -22.99 -9.81
N ASN A 253 -5.77 -22.05 -10.24
CA ASN A 253 -6.96 -22.28 -11.07
C ASN A 253 -7.73 -23.57 -10.74
N SER A 254 -8.35 -23.63 -9.56
CA SER A 254 -9.31 -24.70 -9.29
C SER A 254 -10.63 -24.38 -9.98
N ASP A 255 -11.28 -25.40 -10.56
CA ASP A 255 -12.56 -25.33 -11.29
C ASP A 255 -13.72 -24.67 -10.51
N ASN A 256 -13.51 -24.34 -9.24
CA ASN A 256 -14.50 -23.74 -8.34
C ASN A 256 -14.07 -22.36 -7.79
N PHE A 257 -13.08 -21.67 -8.37
CA PHE A 257 -12.51 -20.41 -7.85
C PHE A 257 -12.00 -20.49 -6.39
N LYS A 258 -11.61 -21.67 -5.90
CA LYS A 258 -11.13 -21.86 -4.50
C LYS A 258 -9.60 -21.73 -4.36
N GLY A 259 -8.92 -21.25 -5.40
CA GLY A 259 -7.46 -21.20 -5.52
C GLY A 259 -6.89 -19.80 -5.68
N ALA A 260 -5.61 -19.74 -6.04
CA ALA A 260 -4.95 -18.50 -6.43
C ALA A 260 -5.14 -18.28 -7.93
N LEU A 261 -5.57 -17.07 -8.30
CA LEU A 261 -5.69 -16.64 -9.68
C LEU A 261 -4.29 -16.47 -10.30
N GLU A 262 -4.12 -17.01 -11.49
CA GLU A 262 -2.89 -16.88 -12.27
C GLU A 262 -2.98 -15.69 -13.21
N LEU A 263 -2.41 -14.54 -12.81
CA LEU A 263 -2.25 -13.43 -13.74
C LEU A 263 -1.31 -13.85 -14.88
N GLU A 264 -1.71 -13.59 -16.12
CA GLU A 264 -0.85 -13.77 -17.29
C GLU A 264 0.22 -12.66 -17.34
N GLU A 265 1.39 -12.98 -17.89
CA GLU A 265 2.39 -11.96 -18.21
C GLU A 265 1.98 -11.21 -19.48
N ILE A 266 1.16 -10.18 -19.30
CA ILE A 266 0.61 -9.38 -20.38
C ILE A 266 1.44 -8.10 -20.57
N SER A 267 1.63 -7.68 -21.82
CA SER A 267 2.33 -6.43 -22.16
C SER A 267 1.56 -5.20 -21.65
N GLN A 268 2.26 -4.09 -21.37
CA GLN A 268 1.62 -2.84 -20.93
C GLN A 268 0.65 -2.29 -21.98
N GLU A 269 1.00 -2.45 -23.26
CA GLU A 269 0.20 -2.00 -24.39
C GLU A 269 -1.13 -2.76 -24.44
N THR A 270 -1.08 -4.08 -24.17
CA THR A 270 -2.29 -4.91 -24.09
C THR A 270 -3.14 -4.53 -22.88
N ILE A 271 -2.54 -4.31 -21.71
CA ILE A 271 -3.26 -3.82 -20.52
C ILE A 271 -3.91 -2.46 -20.82
N HIS A 272 -3.18 -1.54 -21.45
CA HIS A 272 -3.67 -0.20 -21.79
C HIS A 272 -4.80 -0.25 -22.83
N SER A 273 -4.75 -1.19 -23.77
CA SER A 273 -5.84 -1.41 -24.75
C SER A 273 -7.15 -1.84 -24.07
N ARG A 274 -7.06 -2.59 -22.96
CA ARG A 274 -8.20 -3.09 -22.19
C ARG A 274 -8.66 -2.10 -21.12
N ILE A 275 -7.74 -1.34 -20.52
CA ILE A 275 -8.02 -0.30 -19.52
C ILE A 275 -7.32 0.98 -19.91
N LYS A 276 -8.13 1.91 -20.41
CA LYS A 276 -7.68 3.23 -20.89
C LYS A 276 -7.21 4.15 -19.77
N GLN A 277 -7.57 3.83 -18.52
CA GLN A 277 -7.19 4.59 -17.34
C GLN A 277 -5.77 4.22 -16.94
N GLU A 278 -4.94 5.23 -16.73
CA GLU A 278 -3.59 5.05 -16.22
C GLU A 278 -3.55 5.46 -14.75
N TRP A 279 -2.92 4.62 -13.93
CA TRP A 279 -2.55 4.97 -12.57
C TRP A 279 -1.24 4.27 -12.24
N GLU A 280 -0.46 4.91 -11.37
CA GLU A 280 0.76 4.32 -10.84
C GLU A 280 0.40 3.22 -9.84
N PRO A 281 1.00 2.01 -9.94
CA PRO A 281 0.88 1.00 -8.90
C PRO A 281 1.28 1.58 -7.54
N ALA A 282 0.55 1.22 -6.48
CA ALA A 282 0.89 1.66 -5.14
C ALA A 282 2.27 1.13 -4.73
N GLY A 283 3.11 2.01 -4.20
CA GLY A 283 4.41 1.66 -3.62
C GLY A 283 4.31 1.12 -2.20
N ALA A 284 5.46 0.98 -1.53
CA ALA A 284 5.49 0.70 -0.10
C ALA A 284 4.86 1.85 0.68
N LEU A 285 4.07 1.51 1.70
CA LEU A 285 3.38 2.46 2.55
C LEU A 285 3.78 2.23 4.00
N THR A 286 4.31 3.28 4.63
CA THR A 286 4.60 3.28 6.07
C THR A 286 3.65 4.23 6.79
N PHE A 287 3.05 3.78 7.88
CA PHE A 287 2.19 4.60 8.73
C PHE A 287 2.21 4.12 10.18
N LYS A 288 1.80 5.00 11.09
CA LYS A 288 1.67 4.72 12.52
C LYS A 288 0.19 4.62 12.87
N ALA A 289 -0.20 3.54 13.54
CA ALA A 289 -1.54 3.34 14.06
C ALA A 289 -1.57 3.61 15.57
N THR A 290 -2.52 4.43 16.02
CA THR A 290 -2.78 4.73 17.43
C THR A 290 -4.26 4.50 17.76
N LEU A 291 -4.56 4.30 19.04
CA LEU A 291 -5.95 4.19 19.51
C LEU A 291 -6.75 5.48 19.22
N GLN A 292 -6.14 6.65 19.41
CA GLN A 292 -6.74 7.94 19.11
C GLN A 292 -7.20 8.03 17.65
N GLN A 293 -6.33 7.69 16.69
CA GLN A 293 -6.69 7.72 15.26
C GLN A 293 -7.86 6.77 14.96
N MET A 294 -7.87 5.57 15.56
CA MET A 294 -8.97 4.63 15.39
C MET A 294 -10.30 5.20 15.85
N GLU A 295 -10.31 5.92 16.96
CA GLU A 295 -11.51 6.53 17.55
C GLU A 295 -11.98 7.72 16.71
N GLU A 296 -11.07 8.63 16.37
CA GLU A 296 -11.36 9.81 15.54
C GLU A 296 -11.89 9.42 14.16
N ASN A 297 -11.36 8.36 13.55
CA ASN A 297 -11.72 7.98 12.18
C ASN A 297 -12.89 6.99 12.10
N ARG A 298 -13.38 6.46 13.23
CA ARG A 298 -14.44 5.43 13.25
C ARG A 298 -15.73 5.86 12.56
N ALA A 299 -16.10 7.14 12.71
CA ALA A 299 -17.35 7.69 12.17
C ALA A 299 -17.14 8.57 10.92
N LYS A 300 -15.89 8.79 10.49
CA LYS A 300 -15.60 9.67 9.36
C LYS A 300 -15.96 8.98 8.04
N PRO A 301 -16.82 9.59 7.21
CA PRO A 301 -17.10 9.06 5.88
C PRO A 301 -15.85 9.18 5.00
N ARG A 302 -15.70 8.27 4.04
CA ARG A 302 -14.66 8.42 3.01
C ARG A 302 -15.04 9.59 2.10
N PRO A 303 -14.08 10.44 1.69
CA PRO A 303 -14.37 11.64 0.89
C PRO A 303 -14.86 11.31 -0.53
N CYS A 304 -14.46 10.15 -1.07
CA CYS A 304 -14.90 9.71 -2.39
C CYS A 304 -14.98 8.18 -2.49
N SER A 305 -15.65 7.69 -3.53
CA SER A 305 -15.68 6.26 -3.85
C SER A 305 -14.36 5.80 -4.48
N GLN A 306 -14.05 4.51 -4.41
CA GLN A 306 -12.85 3.97 -5.07
C GLN A 306 -12.97 4.07 -6.60
N PHE A 307 -14.18 3.97 -7.15
CA PHE A 307 -14.42 4.22 -8.57
C PHE A 307 -14.07 5.66 -8.99
N PHE A 308 -14.24 6.65 -8.10
CA PHE A 308 -13.81 8.02 -8.39
C PHE A 308 -12.29 8.10 -8.62
N LEU A 309 -11.51 7.37 -7.83
CA LEU A 309 -10.05 7.36 -7.88
C LEU A 309 -9.50 6.64 -9.13
N PHE A 310 -10.07 5.48 -9.47
CA PHE A 310 -9.52 4.62 -10.53
C PHE A 310 -10.29 4.69 -11.86
N LYS A 311 -11.53 5.20 -11.84
CA LYS A 311 -12.47 5.22 -12.99
C LYS A 311 -12.67 3.86 -13.66
N THR A 312 -12.37 2.78 -12.94
CA THR A 312 -12.58 1.39 -13.35
C THR A 312 -12.93 0.51 -12.15
N THR A 313 -13.58 -0.62 -12.40
CA THR A 313 -13.91 -1.61 -11.37
C THR A 313 -12.71 -2.52 -11.13
N CYS A 314 -12.56 -3.06 -9.91
CA CYS A 314 -11.47 -4.00 -9.64
C CYS A 314 -11.57 -5.25 -10.54
N LYS A 315 -12.80 -5.75 -10.78
CA LYS A 315 -13.06 -6.84 -11.72
C LYS A 315 -12.45 -6.58 -13.11
N HIS A 316 -12.69 -5.41 -13.70
CA HIS A 316 -12.12 -5.08 -15.01
C HIS A 316 -10.58 -5.07 -14.97
N VAL A 317 -9.96 -4.68 -13.85
CA VAL A 317 -8.49 -4.78 -13.68
C VAL A 317 -8.02 -6.22 -13.79
N PHE A 318 -8.68 -7.16 -13.11
CA PHE A 318 -8.35 -8.59 -13.20
C PHE A 318 -8.56 -9.15 -14.62
N GLU A 319 -9.68 -8.81 -15.27
CA GLU A 319 -9.95 -9.21 -16.67
C GLU A 319 -8.88 -8.69 -17.64
N ALA A 320 -8.45 -7.45 -17.46
CA ALA A 320 -7.39 -6.88 -18.30
C ALA A 320 -6.06 -7.61 -18.16
N HIS A 321 -5.80 -8.25 -17.00
CA HIS A 321 -4.64 -9.08 -16.72
C HIS A 321 -4.84 -10.56 -17.12
N GLY A 322 -5.82 -10.83 -17.99
CA GLY A 322 -6.01 -12.16 -18.59
C GLY A 322 -6.75 -13.15 -17.70
N ILE A 323 -7.29 -12.72 -16.56
CA ILE A 323 -8.11 -13.60 -15.74
C ILE A 323 -9.45 -13.84 -16.45
N PRO A 324 -9.76 -15.09 -16.83
CA PRO A 324 -11.07 -15.43 -17.36
C PRO A 324 -12.06 -15.35 -16.21
N VAL A 325 -12.73 -14.20 -16.10
CA VAL A 325 -13.79 -14.03 -15.11
C VAL A 325 -15.04 -14.68 -15.69
N GLU A 326 -15.40 -15.87 -15.20
CA GLU A 326 -16.63 -16.55 -15.61
C GLU A 326 -17.83 -15.59 -15.54
N VAL A 327 -18.81 -15.76 -16.43
CA VAL A 327 -20.05 -14.98 -16.45
C VAL A 327 -20.77 -14.99 -15.08
N LYS A 328 -20.57 -16.05 -14.29
CA LYS A 328 -21.12 -16.21 -12.93
C LYS A 328 -20.31 -15.54 -11.82
N SER A 329 -19.04 -15.20 -12.06
CA SER A 329 -18.24 -14.43 -11.10
C SER A 329 -18.78 -13.01 -11.00
N LYS A 330 -19.17 -12.64 -9.79
CA LYS A 330 -19.88 -11.39 -9.51
C LYS A 330 -18.84 -10.33 -9.13
N GLY A 331 -19.13 -9.06 -9.43
CA GLY A 331 -18.18 -7.96 -9.14
C GLY A 331 -17.72 -7.85 -7.67
N HIS A 332 -18.43 -8.45 -6.72
CA HIS A 332 -18.04 -8.53 -5.31
C HIS A 332 -16.90 -9.51 -5.00
N ASP A 333 -16.45 -10.33 -5.96
CA ASP A 333 -15.31 -11.24 -5.76
C ASP A 333 -13.95 -10.51 -5.85
N PHE A 334 -13.97 -9.25 -6.33
CA PHE A 334 -12.79 -8.42 -6.54
C PHE A 334 -12.95 -7.06 -5.87
N HIS A 335 -12.04 -6.73 -4.96
CA HIS A 335 -12.10 -5.52 -4.16
C HIS A 335 -10.93 -4.59 -4.46
N TRP A 336 -11.21 -3.30 -4.47
CA TRP A 336 -10.20 -2.30 -4.24
C TRP A 336 -9.88 -2.30 -2.74
N THR A 337 -8.69 -2.74 -2.39
CA THR A 337 -8.28 -3.05 -1.02
C THR A 337 -7.32 -1.99 -0.49
N HIS A 338 -7.60 -1.48 0.70
CA HIS A 338 -6.72 -0.52 1.38
C HIS A 338 -5.44 -1.23 1.87
N LEU A 339 -4.27 -0.63 1.64
CA LEU A 339 -3.00 -1.09 2.22
C LEU A 339 -2.98 -0.76 3.71
N GLY A 340 -3.22 0.49 4.07
CA GLY A 340 -3.50 0.95 5.43
C GLY A 340 -4.98 1.26 5.61
N ALA A 341 -5.62 0.56 6.54
CA ALA A 341 -7.07 0.67 6.77
C ALA A 341 -7.52 2.11 7.00
N TRP A 342 -8.71 2.46 6.49
CA TRP A 342 -9.30 3.80 6.67
C TRP A 342 -9.30 4.29 8.12
N ARG A 343 -9.58 3.39 9.07
CA ARG A 343 -9.61 3.72 10.50
C ARG A 343 -8.25 4.11 11.08
N PHE A 344 -7.14 3.71 10.46
CA PHE A 344 -5.78 4.05 10.93
C PHE A 344 -5.20 5.24 10.18
N THR A 345 -5.47 5.36 8.88
CA THR A 345 -4.79 6.33 8.02
C THR A 345 -5.67 7.52 7.63
N ALA A 346 -6.99 7.38 7.59
CA ALA A 346 -7.91 8.30 6.92
C ALA A 346 -7.49 8.64 5.47
N ARG A 347 -6.76 7.73 4.80
CA ARG A 347 -6.25 7.93 3.44
C ARG A 347 -7.13 7.23 2.41
N GLN A 348 -7.65 8.01 1.46
CA GLN A 348 -8.48 7.57 0.34
C GLN A 348 -7.84 8.03 -0.97
N ASP A 349 -6.71 7.41 -1.32
CA ASP A 349 -5.89 7.77 -2.48
C ASP A 349 -5.36 6.51 -3.21
N GLN A 350 -4.84 6.70 -4.42
CA GLN A 350 -4.36 5.59 -5.26
C GLN A 350 -3.11 4.89 -4.69
N GLN A 351 -2.33 5.55 -3.83
CA GLN A 351 -1.14 4.96 -3.21
C GLN A 351 -1.49 4.11 -1.97
N ASN A 352 -2.69 4.28 -1.41
CA ASN A 352 -3.19 3.47 -0.30
C ASN A 352 -4.13 2.35 -0.77
N ILE A 353 -4.36 2.13 -2.06
CA ILE A 353 -5.36 1.18 -2.56
C ILE A 353 -4.80 0.32 -3.70
N VAL A 354 -4.96 -0.99 -3.59
CA VAL A 354 -4.54 -1.97 -4.59
C VAL A 354 -5.70 -2.89 -5.01
N PRO A 355 -5.68 -3.45 -6.22
CA PRO A 355 -6.64 -4.47 -6.60
C PRO A 355 -6.30 -5.81 -5.92
N ALA A 356 -7.30 -6.45 -5.33
CA ALA A 356 -7.19 -7.78 -4.73
C ALA A 356 -8.52 -8.55 -4.86
N THR A 357 -8.49 -9.85 -4.60
CA THR A 357 -9.69 -10.64 -4.38
C THR A 357 -10.37 -10.24 -3.07
N ALA A 358 -11.69 -10.45 -2.96
CA ALA A 358 -12.43 -10.20 -1.73
C ALA A 358 -11.90 -11.01 -0.55
N ALA A 359 -11.54 -12.28 -0.77
CA ALA A 359 -10.95 -13.12 0.25
C ALA A 359 -9.64 -12.55 0.80
N ALA A 360 -8.74 -12.07 -0.06
CA ALA A 360 -7.52 -11.40 0.38
C ALA A 360 -7.81 -10.14 1.20
N ASN A 361 -8.78 -9.33 0.77
CA ASN A 361 -9.24 -8.16 1.53
C ASN A 361 -9.74 -8.55 2.94
N TYR A 362 -10.52 -9.62 3.06
CA TYR A 362 -10.98 -10.12 4.36
C TYR A 362 -9.84 -10.68 5.21
N ASN A 363 -8.86 -11.35 4.59
CA ASN A 363 -7.68 -11.84 5.32
C ASN A 363 -6.88 -10.68 5.92
N ILE A 364 -6.73 -9.54 5.21
CA ILE A 364 -6.09 -8.33 5.76
C ILE A 364 -6.87 -7.80 6.96
N LEU A 365 -8.20 -7.66 6.82
CA LEU A 365 -9.06 -7.23 7.93
C LEU A 365 -8.91 -8.13 9.17
N GLU A 366 -8.95 -9.44 8.97
CA GLU A 366 -8.97 -10.42 10.06
C GLU A 366 -7.61 -10.62 10.72
N THR A 367 -6.54 -10.74 9.93
CA THR A 367 -5.20 -11.08 10.44
C THR A 367 -4.35 -9.87 10.80
N VAL A 368 -4.55 -8.73 10.13
CA VAL A 368 -3.73 -7.54 10.33
C VAL A 368 -4.52 -6.46 11.04
N GLU A 369 -5.61 -5.98 10.44
CA GLU A 369 -6.29 -4.80 10.97
C GLU A 369 -6.90 -5.08 12.34
N ASN A 370 -7.58 -6.22 12.50
CA ASN A 370 -8.20 -6.60 13.76
C ASN A 370 -7.16 -6.97 14.83
N ASP A 371 -5.99 -7.51 14.44
CA ASP A 371 -4.88 -7.75 15.37
C ASP A 371 -4.36 -6.43 15.94
N ILE A 372 -4.05 -5.45 15.08
CA ILE A 372 -3.65 -4.09 15.47
C ILE A 372 -4.69 -3.48 16.42
N ALA A 373 -5.97 -3.55 16.05
CA ALA A 373 -7.06 -2.99 16.85
C ALA A 373 -7.21 -3.65 18.23
N LYS A 374 -6.98 -4.97 18.32
CA LYS A 374 -6.99 -5.70 19.60
C LYS A 374 -5.81 -5.29 20.47
N LYS A 375 -4.61 -5.23 19.88
CA LYS A 375 -3.38 -4.84 20.58
C LYS A 375 -3.48 -3.44 21.18
N LEU A 376 -3.91 -2.45 20.40
CA LEU A 376 -4.08 -1.06 20.85
C LEU A 376 -5.14 -0.88 21.95
N LYS A 377 -6.08 -1.83 22.09
CA LYS A 377 -7.14 -1.80 23.12
C LYS A 377 -6.86 -2.65 24.35
N LYS A 378 -5.79 -3.45 24.34
CA LYS A 378 -5.50 -4.41 25.40
C LYS A 378 -5.12 -3.67 26.69
N GLN A 379 -5.82 -3.96 27.78
CA GLN A 379 -5.62 -3.24 29.06
C GLN A 379 -4.40 -3.72 29.86
N GLY A 380 -3.99 -5.00 29.74
CA GLY A 380 -2.88 -5.57 30.51
C GLY A 380 -1.48 -5.39 29.92
N ALA A 381 -1.38 -4.87 28.70
CA ALA A 381 -0.09 -4.54 28.08
C ALA A 381 -0.26 -3.23 27.31
N HIS A 382 0.37 -2.17 27.78
CA HIS A 382 0.22 -0.86 27.18
C HIS A 382 1.03 -0.76 25.89
N ILE A 383 0.32 -0.49 24.80
CA ILE A 383 0.89 -0.23 23.47
C ILE A 383 0.36 1.13 23.02
N SER A 384 1.24 2.13 23.00
CA SER A 384 0.86 3.49 22.59
C SER A 384 0.59 3.60 21.09
N SER A 385 1.35 2.84 20.30
CA SER A 385 1.27 2.85 18.85
C SER A 385 1.91 1.61 18.24
N ILE A 386 1.51 1.31 17.01
CA ILE A 386 2.14 0.29 16.17
C ILE A 386 2.61 0.99 14.89
N GLU A 387 3.87 0.81 14.53
CA GLU A 387 4.42 1.21 13.24
C GLU A 387 4.17 0.08 12.23
N ILE A 388 3.63 0.43 11.07
CA ILE A 388 3.26 -0.53 10.03
C ILE A 388 3.92 -0.12 8.74
N GLU A 389 4.63 -1.07 8.13
CA GLU A 389 5.09 -1.00 6.74
C GLU A 389 4.34 -2.05 5.92
N VAL A 390 3.79 -1.64 4.78
CA VAL A 390 3.09 -2.52 3.85
C VAL A 390 3.78 -2.47 2.49
N ILE A 391 4.29 -3.60 2.05
CA ILE A 391 5.07 -3.73 0.83
C ILE A 391 4.28 -4.57 -0.19
N PRO A 392 3.75 -3.94 -1.26
CA PRO A 392 3.16 -4.66 -2.37
C PRO A 392 4.24 -5.20 -3.33
N TYR A 393 4.18 -6.48 -3.65
CA TYR A 393 5.08 -7.13 -4.60
C TYR A 393 4.37 -7.39 -5.93
N TYR A 394 4.81 -6.72 -6.99
CA TYR A 394 4.32 -6.91 -8.34
C TYR A 394 5.21 -7.88 -9.12
N SER A 395 4.65 -8.49 -10.16
CA SER A 395 5.38 -9.34 -11.11
C SER A 395 5.36 -8.66 -12.47
N GLY A 396 6.54 -8.45 -13.04
CA GLY A 396 6.73 -7.75 -14.31
C GLY A 396 6.04 -6.39 -14.32
N ARG A 397 5.12 -6.23 -15.28
CA ARG A 397 4.37 -4.99 -15.55
C ARG A 397 2.94 -4.99 -14.98
N SER A 398 2.58 -5.99 -14.17
CA SER A 398 1.24 -6.11 -13.58
C SER A 398 0.88 -4.90 -12.70
N ARG A 399 -0.37 -4.45 -12.79
CA ARG A 399 -0.98 -3.47 -11.86
C ARG A 399 -1.63 -4.13 -10.65
N ILE A 400 -1.68 -5.45 -10.62
CA ILE A 400 -2.16 -6.25 -9.50
C ILE A 400 -0.93 -6.80 -8.77
N PRO A 401 -0.70 -6.42 -7.49
CA PRO A 401 0.37 -7.04 -6.73
C PRO A 401 0.05 -8.53 -6.57
N ARG A 402 1.06 -9.40 -6.51
CA ARG A 402 0.90 -10.84 -6.22
C ARG A 402 0.80 -11.10 -4.72
N LEU A 403 1.56 -10.33 -3.94
CA LEU A 403 1.66 -10.45 -2.49
C LEU A 403 1.65 -9.07 -1.84
N LEU A 404 1.14 -9.02 -0.61
CA LEU A 404 1.34 -7.92 0.32
C LEU A 404 2.11 -8.47 1.52
N LYS A 405 3.23 -7.85 1.87
CA LYS A 405 3.94 -8.10 3.12
C LYS A 405 3.66 -6.95 4.07
N TYR A 406 3.05 -7.27 5.20
CA TYR A 406 2.86 -6.35 6.31
C TYR A 406 3.94 -6.62 7.35
N ILE A 407 4.62 -5.57 7.80
CA ILE A 407 5.59 -5.59 8.90
C ILE A 407 5.04 -4.66 9.97
N LEU A 408 4.83 -5.20 11.18
CA LEU A 408 4.27 -4.50 12.32
C LEU A 408 5.35 -4.45 13.40
N CYS A 409 5.68 -3.25 13.87
CA CYS A 409 6.65 -3.00 14.92
C CYS A 409 5.99 -2.21 16.06
N TRP A 410 6.18 -2.64 17.31
CA TRP A 410 5.65 -1.91 18.47
C TRP A 410 6.48 -2.16 19.73
N THR A 411 6.27 -1.33 20.74
CA THR A 411 6.80 -1.56 22.09
C THR A 411 5.63 -1.91 23.01
N GLU A 412 5.71 -3.08 23.66
CA GLU A 412 4.78 -3.53 24.67
C GLU A 412 5.33 -3.19 26.06
N THR A 413 4.54 -2.53 26.91
CA THR A 413 4.90 -2.25 28.31
C THR A 413 3.99 -3.05 29.23
N ASN A 414 4.54 -3.88 30.12
CA ASN A 414 3.74 -4.60 31.12
C ASN A 414 3.34 -3.71 32.31
N GLU A 415 2.52 -4.25 33.20
CA GLU A 415 2.10 -3.57 34.44
C GLU A 415 3.26 -3.19 35.37
N GLN A 416 4.39 -3.89 35.28
CA GLN A 416 5.61 -3.59 36.04
C GLN A 416 6.51 -2.54 35.37
N GLY A 417 6.10 -1.99 34.22
CA GLY A 417 6.84 -0.97 33.48
C GLY A 417 7.97 -1.50 32.58
N SER A 418 8.19 -2.82 32.51
CA SER A 418 9.16 -3.43 31.60
C SER A 418 8.71 -3.27 30.15
N LYS A 419 9.62 -2.79 29.29
CA LYS A 419 9.38 -2.54 27.87
C LYS A 419 10.01 -3.64 27.02
N ILE A 420 9.25 -4.15 26.05
CA ILE A 420 9.71 -5.16 25.10
C ILE A 420 9.38 -4.67 23.70
N ASN A 421 10.39 -4.58 22.84
CA ASN A 421 10.19 -4.32 21.43
C ASN A 421 9.73 -5.60 20.74
N ARG A 422 8.79 -5.43 19.81
CA ARG A 422 8.12 -6.51 19.11
C ARG A 422 8.12 -6.25 17.62
N GLN A 423 8.35 -7.30 16.86
CA GLN A 423 8.13 -7.31 15.42
C GLN A 423 7.33 -8.54 14.97
N LYS A 424 6.45 -8.31 13.99
CA LYS A 424 5.64 -9.35 13.36
C LYS A 424 5.49 -9.08 11.87
N GLU A 425 5.43 -10.14 11.07
CA GLU A 425 5.14 -10.06 9.65
C GLU A 425 3.91 -10.90 9.27
N HIS A 426 3.10 -10.39 8.34
CA HIS A 426 2.03 -11.13 7.66
C HIS A 426 2.22 -11.07 6.15
N ILE A 427 2.02 -12.20 5.47
CA ILE A 427 2.16 -12.31 4.01
C ILE A 427 0.84 -12.77 3.40
N ILE A 428 0.19 -11.85 2.69
CA ILE A 428 -1.13 -12.06 2.07
C ILE A 428 -0.96 -12.21 0.56
N ASN A 429 -1.57 -13.26 -0.02
CA ASN A 429 -1.72 -13.39 -1.47
C ASN A 429 -3.00 -12.67 -1.90
N THR A 430 -2.85 -11.58 -2.65
CA THR A 430 -3.93 -10.73 -3.17
C THR A 430 -4.81 -11.43 -4.19
N CYS A 431 -4.26 -12.40 -4.90
CA CYS A 431 -4.93 -13.17 -5.96
C CYS A 431 -5.58 -14.45 -5.42
N SER A 432 -5.56 -14.70 -4.11
CA SER A 432 -6.06 -15.92 -3.49
C SER A 432 -7.50 -15.78 -3.00
N HIS A 433 -8.40 -16.66 -3.45
CA HIS A 433 -9.75 -16.80 -2.91
C HIS A 433 -9.80 -17.58 -1.58
N GLN A 434 -8.68 -18.12 -1.10
CA GLN A 434 -8.63 -18.80 0.20
C GLN A 434 -8.71 -17.80 1.34
N ARG A 435 -9.72 -17.98 2.21
CA ARG A 435 -9.88 -17.21 3.44
C ARG A 435 -9.13 -17.85 4.61
N VAL A 436 -8.67 -17.02 5.53
CA VAL A 436 -8.23 -17.43 6.86
C VAL A 436 -9.48 -17.83 7.64
N ASN A 437 -9.43 -18.96 8.35
CA ASN A 437 -10.54 -19.41 9.18
C ASN A 437 -10.28 -19.15 10.67
N LYS A 438 -11.27 -19.45 11.50
CA LYS A 438 -11.20 -19.20 12.95
C LYS A 438 -10.07 -19.98 13.60
N ALA A 439 -9.85 -21.24 13.23
CA ALA A 439 -8.77 -22.06 13.79
C ALA A 439 -7.38 -21.47 13.49
N LEU A 440 -7.21 -20.89 12.29
CA LEU A 440 -6.00 -20.18 11.90
C LEU A 440 -5.82 -18.90 12.74
N LEU A 441 -6.87 -18.10 12.91
CA LEU A 441 -6.83 -16.87 13.72
C LEU A 441 -6.54 -17.18 15.20
N ASP A 442 -7.18 -18.20 15.76
CA ASP A 442 -6.99 -18.65 17.14
C ASP A 442 -5.54 -19.10 17.38
N THR A 443 -4.92 -19.68 16.35
CA THR A 443 -3.50 -20.04 16.37
C THR A 443 -2.60 -18.82 16.45
N PHE A 444 -2.83 -17.81 15.59
CA PHE A 444 -2.03 -16.58 15.63
C PHE A 444 -2.19 -15.84 16.96
N ASN A 445 -3.41 -15.73 17.47
CA ASN A 445 -3.67 -15.13 18.79
C ASN A 445 -2.94 -15.91 19.90
N LYS A 446 -2.96 -17.25 19.85
CA LYS A 446 -2.31 -18.05 20.88
C LYS A 446 -0.79 -17.95 20.82
N LEU A 447 -0.22 -17.89 19.62
CA LEU A 447 1.22 -17.69 19.43
C LEU A 447 1.67 -16.36 20.04
N ASP A 448 0.93 -15.27 19.78
CA ASP A 448 1.18 -13.96 20.37
C ASP A 448 1.16 -13.98 21.91
N GLU A 449 0.16 -14.64 22.51
CA GLU A 449 0.06 -14.77 23.97
C GLU A 449 1.29 -15.46 24.55
N LEU A 450 1.69 -16.59 23.96
CA LEU A 450 2.84 -17.37 24.41
C LEU A 450 4.14 -16.59 24.26
N GLU A 451 4.27 -15.79 23.21
CA GLU A 451 5.44 -14.92 22.99
C GLU A 451 5.51 -13.77 24.00
N SER A 452 4.38 -13.12 24.29
CA SER A 452 4.27 -12.12 25.36
C SER A 452 4.69 -12.73 26.70
N GLU A 453 4.12 -13.88 27.07
CA GLU A 453 4.47 -14.58 28.32
C GLU A 453 5.96 -14.95 28.39
N ASN A 454 6.52 -15.50 27.32
CA ASN A 454 7.92 -15.92 27.29
C ASN A 454 8.87 -14.74 27.42
N ALA A 455 8.64 -13.64 26.68
CA ALA A 455 9.54 -12.50 26.73
C ALA A 455 9.50 -11.78 28.09
N PHE A 456 8.34 -11.70 28.75
CA PHE A 456 8.27 -11.15 30.10
C PHE A 456 8.90 -12.05 31.16
N LYS A 457 8.87 -13.38 30.98
CA LYS A 457 9.63 -14.30 31.83
C LYS A 457 11.14 -14.08 31.66
N MET A 458 11.61 -14.00 30.42
CA MET A 458 13.04 -13.77 30.12
C MET A 458 13.54 -12.40 30.58
N ALA A 459 12.69 -11.37 30.61
CA ALA A 459 13.07 -10.04 31.12
C ALA A 459 13.17 -9.94 32.65
N ARG A 460 12.74 -10.99 33.39
CA ARG A 460 12.82 -11.06 34.86
C ARG A 460 14.01 -11.88 35.37
N CYS A 461 14.64 -12.65 34.50
CA CYS A 461 15.86 -13.40 34.76
C CYS A 461 17.07 -12.56 34.39
#